data_AF-A0A242PAD5-F1
#
_entry.id   AF-A0A242PAD5-F1
#
_cell.length_a   1.000
_cell.length_b   1.000
_cell.length_c   1.000
_cell.angle_alpha   90.00
_cell.angle_beta   90.00
_cell.angle_gamma   90.00
#
_symmetry.space_group_name_H-M   'P 1'
#
loop_
_entity.id
_entity.type
_entity.pdbx_description
1 polymer ?
#
loop_
_entity_poly.entity_id
_entity_poly.type
_entity_poly.pdbx_seq_one_letter_code
_entity_poly.pdbx_strand_id
1 'polypeptide(L)'
;MLNNIINKLPDGRAENELAHYLRKLPEHESSALMEILLKHNSDVVRESSLRLIPRVIRDRSVLIKFLDMGLEKKNVSGAKPWIKATVSGLGYKKLLQHMKKVAETNPDWILYAWYQLVPLVIKEAPEKIQYLQEIEKIIDANLCNELKGSWLRTKEAVPI
;
A
#
# COMPACT_ATOMS: atom_id res chain seq x y z
N MET A 1 -7.03 -22.44 -17.41
CA MET A 1 -8.18 -21.59 -17.02
C MET A 1 -7.70 -20.26 -16.42
N LEU A 2 -6.90 -20.27 -15.34
CA LEU A 2 -6.42 -19.04 -14.69
C LEU A 2 -5.66 -18.08 -15.61
N ASN A 3 -4.73 -18.58 -16.44
CA ASN A 3 -4.02 -17.74 -17.41
C ASN A 3 -4.94 -17.03 -18.41
N ASN A 4 -6.06 -17.67 -18.79
CA ASN A 4 -7.04 -17.06 -19.69
C ASN A 4 -7.81 -15.91 -19.01
N ILE A 5 -8.03 -16.01 -17.70
CA ILE A 5 -8.64 -14.93 -16.90
C ILE A 5 -7.64 -13.79 -16.75
N ILE A 6 -6.38 -14.09 -16.39
CA ILE A 6 -5.32 -13.09 -16.20
C ILE A 6 -5.06 -12.30 -17.49
N ASN A 7 -5.01 -12.96 -18.65
CA ASN A 7 -4.78 -12.32 -19.94
C ASN A 7 -5.90 -11.37 -20.38
N LYS A 8 -7.07 -11.43 -19.73
CA LYS A 8 -8.21 -10.55 -20.01
C LYS A 8 -8.27 -9.34 -19.08
N LEU A 9 -7.41 -9.25 -18.07
CA LEU A 9 -7.36 -8.07 -17.20
C LEU A 9 -6.99 -6.82 -18.02
N PRO A 10 -7.63 -5.66 -17.78
CA PRO A 10 -8.46 -5.31 -16.63
C PRO A 10 -9.97 -5.42 -16.91
N ASP A 11 -10.42 -6.40 -17.72
CA ASP A 11 -11.86 -6.61 -17.97
C ASP A 11 -12.60 -6.88 -16.65
N GLY A 12 -13.71 -6.16 -16.44
CA GLY A 12 -14.46 -6.24 -15.19
C GLY A 12 -15.07 -7.62 -14.92
N ARG A 13 -15.40 -8.41 -15.96
CA ARG A 13 -15.86 -9.80 -15.76
C ARG A 13 -14.67 -10.68 -15.35
N ALA A 14 -13.52 -10.51 -16.01
CA ALA A 14 -12.29 -11.22 -15.64
C ALA A 14 -11.85 -10.92 -14.19
N GLU A 15 -11.90 -9.65 -13.75
CA GLU A 15 -11.63 -9.27 -12.36
C GLU A 15 -12.61 -9.95 -11.38
N ASN A 16 -13.89 -10.01 -11.73
CA ASN A 16 -14.91 -10.66 -10.90
C ASN A 16 -14.73 -12.19 -10.82
N GLU A 17 -14.43 -12.82 -11.94
CA GLU A 17 -14.11 -14.25 -12.02
C GLU A 17 -12.87 -14.58 -11.19
N LEU A 18 -11.82 -13.76 -11.31
CA LEU A 18 -10.59 -13.93 -10.53
C LEU A 18 -10.86 -13.74 -9.03
N ALA A 19 -11.60 -12.71 -8.63
CA ALA A 19 -11.99 -12.50 -7.23
C ALA A 19 -12.82 -13.65 -6.67
N HIS A 20 -13.71 -14.24 -7.48
CA HIS A 20 -14.52 -15.40 -7.08
C HIS A 20 -13.68 -16.65 -6.92
N TYR A 21 -12.75 -16.88 -7.85
CA TYR A 21 -11.80 -17.99 -7.78
C TYR A 21 -10.93 -17.89 -6.52
N LEU A 22 -10.29 -16.73 -6.30
CA LEU A 22 -9.39 -16.52 -5.16
C LEU A 22 -10.10 -16.68 -3.81
N ARG A 23 -11.34 -16.20 -3.67
CA ARG A 23 -12.12 -16.35 -2.42
C ARG A 23 -12.51 -17.80 -2.08
N LYS A 24 -12.46 -18.73 -3.04
CA LYS A 24 -12.73 -20.15 -2.79
C LYS A 24 -11.49 -20.91 -2.32
N LEU A 25 -10.31 -20.35 -2.51
CA LEU A 25 -9.07 -20.97 -2.07
C LEU A 25 -8.89 -20.78 -0.57
N PRO A 26 -8.16 -21.69 0.10
CA PRO A 26 -7.59 -21.42 1.41
C PRO A 26 -6.81 -20.10 1.42
N GLU A 27 -6.84 -19.35 2.52
CA GLU A 27 -6.27 -17.99 2.58
C GLU A 27 -4.76 -17.96 2.29
N HIS A 28 -4.02 -18.99 2.67
CA HIS A 28 -2.59 -19.10 2.36
C HIS A 28 -2.34 -19.28 0.85
N GLU A 29 -3.16 -20.05 0.15
CA GLU A 29 -3.06 -20.21 -1.31
C GLU A 29 -3.49 -18.94 -2.04
N SER A 30 -4.58 -18.32 -1.59
CA SER A 30 -5.05 -17.05 -2.14
C SER A 30 -4.01 -15.95 -1.97
N SER A 31 -3.36 -15.85 -0.80
CA SER A 31 -2.32 -14.84 -0.57
C SER A 31 -1.07 -15.10 -1.40
N ALA A 32 -0.63 -16.36 -1.54
CA ALA A 32 0.48 -16.72 -2.41
C ALA A 32 0.20 -16.38 -3.88
N LEU A 33 -1.00 -16.69 -4.38
CA LEU A 33 -1.37 -16.35 -5.76
C LEU A 33 -1.49 -14.83 -5.96
N MET A 34 -2.06 -14.12 -5.00
CA MET A 34 -2.10 -12.65 -5.02
C MET A 34 -0.68 -12.05 -5.08
N GLU A 35 0.26 -12.59 -4.33
CA GLU A 35 1.65 -12.14 -4.36
C GLU A 35 2.30 -12.33 -5.75
N ILE A 36 2.05 -13.47 -6.40
CA ILE A 36 2.52 -13.73 -7.78
C ILE A 36 1.94 -12.69 -8.74
N LEU A 37 0.64 -12.41 -8.65
CA LEU A 37 -0.02 -11.43 -9.51
C LEU A 37 0.49 -10.00 -9.29
N LEU A 38 0.78 -9.63 -8.04
CA LEU A 38 1.34 -8.31 -7.69
C LEU A 38 2.80 -8.13 -8.16
N LYS A 39 3.52 -9.23 -8.38
CA LYS A 39 4.88 -9.28 -8.94
C LYS A 39 4.91 -9.53 -10.45
N HIS A 40 3.75 -9.66 -11.09
CA HIS A 40 3.66 -9.93 -12.53
C HIS A 40 4.30 -8.81 -13.36
N ASN A 41 4.87 -9.13 -14.53
CA ASN A 41 5.61 -8.16 -15.37
C ASN A 41 4.73 -7.06 -15.98
N SER A 42 3.45 -7.36 -16.24
CA SER A 42 2.48 -6.40 -16.78
C SER A 42 1.90 -5.48 -15.69
N ASP A 43 2.03 -4.16 -15.87
CA ASP A 43 1.41 -3.14 -15.02
C ASP A 43 -0.11 -3.33 -14.90
N VAL A 44 -0.78 -3.65 -16.01
CA VAL A 44 -2.22 -3.88 -16.05
C VAL A 44 -2.63 -4.99 -15.09
N VAL A 45 -1.87 -6.08 -15.05
CA VAL A 45 -2.12 -7.20 -14.14
C VAL A 45 -1.87 -6.78 -12.69
N ARG A 46 -0.76 -6.07 -12.41
CA ARG A 46 -0.44 -5.58 -11.07
C ARG A 46 -1.53 -4.64 -10.53
N GLU A 47 -1.94 -3.66 -11.31
CA GLU A 47 -2.97 -2.69 -10.93
C GLU A 47 -4.34 -3.35 -10.70
N SER A 48 -4.73 -4.28 -11.58
CA SER A 48 -5.97 -5.06 -11.40
C SER A 48 -5.90 -5.86 -10.11
N SER A 49 -4.76 -6.47 -9.82
CA SER A 49 -4.55 -7.25 -8.59
C SER A 49 -4.66 -6.40 -7.33
N LEU A 50 -4.15 -5.17 -7.33
CA LEU A 50 -4.33 -4.23 -6.21
C LEU A 50 -5.81 -3.94 -5.93
N ARG A 51 -6.65 -3.84 -6.98
CA ARG A 51 -8.11 -3.68 -6.82
C ARG A 51 -8.79 -4.92 -6.24
N LEU A 52 -8.19 -6.09 -6.38
CA LEU A 52 -8.73 -7.36 -5.86
C LEU A 52 -8.43 -7.59 -4.38
N ILE A 53 -7.30 -7.09 -3.85
CA ILE A 53 -6.91 -7.20 -2.44
C ILE A 53 -8.10 -6.98 -1.47
N PRO A 54 -8.84 -5.85 -1.51
CA PRO A 54 -9.93 -5.58 -0.55
C PRO A 54 -11.08 -6.60 -0.63
N ARG A 55 -11.21 -7.30 -1.76
CA ARG A 55 -12.28 -8.27 -2.03
C ARG A 55 -11.89 -9.68 -1.61
N VAL A 56 -10.60 -9.96 -1.56
CA VAL A 56 -10.05 -11.32 -1.49
C VAL A 56 -9.33 -11.57 -0.15
N ILE A 57 -8.58 -10.61 0.36
CA ILE A 57 -7.68 -10.79 1.50
C ILE A 57 -8.32 -10.22 2.76
N ARG A 58 -8.36 -11.01 3.84
CA ARG A 58 -8.93 -10.61 5.13
C ARG A 58 -7.90 -10.60 6.24
N ASP A 59 -6.88 -11.46 6.15
CA ASP A 59 -5.79 -11.50 7.10
C ASP A 59 -4.99 -10.19 7.08
N ARG A 60 -4.89 -9.58 8.25
CA ARG A 60 -4.21 -8.31 8.45
C ARG A 60 -2.70 -8.41 8.26
N SER A 61 -2.09 -9.53 8.63
CA SER A 61 -0.65 -9.77 8.43
C SER A 61 -0.31 -9.83 6.95
N VAL A 62 -1.19 -10.42 6.12
CA VAL A 62 -1.05 -10.45 4.66
C VAL A 62 -1.22 -9.05 4.07
N LEU A 63 -2.21 -8.28 4.53
CA LEU A 63 -2.39 -6.89 4.09
C LEU A 63 -1.17 -6.01 4.42
N ILE A 64 -0.56 -6.20 5.60
CA ILE A 64 0.69 -5.53 5.97
C ILE A 64 1.84 -5.94 5.05
N LYS A 65 2.01 -7.24 4.80
CA LYS A 65 3.02 -7.73 3.85
C LYS A 65 2.85 -7.09 2.46
N PHE A 66 1.62 -6.99 1.96
CA PHE A 66 1.35 -6.35 0.67
C PHE A 66 1.62 -4.85 0.72
N LEU A 67 1.29 -4.16 1.81
CA LEU A 67 1.64 -2.76 1.97
C LEU A 67 3.16 -2.56 1.89
N ASP A 68 3.94 -3.39 2.58
CA ASP A 68 5.41 -3.33 2.59
C ASP A 68 5.99 -3.56 1.18
N MET A 69 5.47 -4.52 0.43
CA MET A 69 5.85 -4.73 -0.99
C MET A 69 5.65 -3.48 -1.86
N GLY A 70 4.66 -2.64 -1.53
CA GLY A 70 4.42 -1.38 -2.22
C GLY A 70 5.37 -0.28 -1.80
N LEU A 71 5.60 -0.14 -0.48
CA LEU A 71 6.46 0.89 0.12
C LEU A 71 7.93 0.70 -0.24
N GLU A 72 8.41 -0.55 -0.23
CA GLU A 72 9.79 -0.92 -0.55
C GLU A 72 10.24 -0.45 -1.94
N LYS A 73 9.29 -0.29 -2.88
CA LYS A 73 9.58 0.21 -4.24
C LYS A 73 10.01 1.68 -4.28
N LYS A 74 9.84 2.45 -3.19
CA LYS A 74 10.26 3.86 -3.09
C LYS A 74 9.79 4.70 -4.28
N ASN A 75 8.54 4.51 -4.70
CA ASN A 75 7.94 5.20 -5.83
C ASN A 75 6.77 6.07 -5.35
N VAL A 76 6.91 7.40 -5.49
CA VAL A 76 5.92 8.39 -5.05
C VAL A 76 4.54 8.13 -5.65
N SER A 77 4.46 8.01 -6.98
CA SER A 77 3.21 7.76 -7.69
C SER A 77 2.68 6.35 -7.44
N GLY A 78 3.60 5.42 -7.19
CA GLY A 78 3.31 4.01 -6.98
C GLY A 78 2.73 3.68 -5.61
N ALA A 79 2.88 4.51 -4.57
CA ALA A 79 2.46 4.17 -3.21
C ALA A 79 0.94 4.20 -2.99
N LYS A 80 0.24 5.16 -3.62
CA LYS A 80 -1.21 5.39 -3.40
C LYS A 80 -2.08 4.14 -3.62
N PRO A 81 -1.92 3.38 -4.73
CA PRO A 81 -2.73 2.18 -4.95
C PRO A 81 -2.56 1.13 -3.85
N TRP A 82 -1.35 0.95 -3.30
CA TRP A 82 -1.11 -0.02 -2.21
C TRP A 82 -1.74 0.42 -0.89
N ILE A 83 -1.65 1.71 -0.56
CA ILE A 83 -2.30 2.28 0.63
C ILE A 83 -3.81 2.07 0.51
N LYS A 84 -4.42 2.40 -0.63
CA LYS A 84 -5.86 2.24 -0.84
C LYS A 84 -6.31 0.77 -0.81
N ALA A 85 -5.52 -0.12 -1.41
CA ALA A 85 -5.83 -1.54 -1.44
C ALA A 85 -5.86 -2.16 -0.04
N THR A 86 -4.97 -1.71 0.85
CA THR A 86 -4.78 -2.32 2.18
C THR A 86 -5.54 -1.60 3.30
N VAL A 87 -5.77 -0.28 3.19
CA VAL A 87 -6.46 0.51 4.22
C VAL A 87 -7.90 0.04 4.47
N SER A 88 -8.59 -0.48 3.44
CA SER A 88 -9.96 -0.97 3.58
C SER A 88 -10.09 -2.15 4.57
N GLY A 89 -9.09 -3.04 4.62
CA GLY A 89 -9.07 -4.18 5.55
C GLY A 89 -8.35 -3.88 6.87
N LEU A 90 -7.37 -2.98 6.86
CA LEU A 90 -6.61 -2.58 8.04
C LEU A 90 -7.32 -1.52 8.89
N GLY A 91 -7.97 -0.57 8.23
CA GLY A 91 -8.36 0.73 8.78
C GLY A 91 -7.18 1.67 8.99
N TYR A 92 -7.44 2.98 8.99
CA TYR A 92 -6.40 4.02 9.12
C TYR A 92 -5.55 3.89 10.38
N LYS A 93 -6.15 3.53 11.52
CA LYS A 93 -5.40 3.37 12.79
C LYS A 93 -4.27 2.34 12.65
N LYS A 94 -4.56 1.15 12.11
CA LYS A 94 -3.56 0.08 11.99
C LYS A 94 -2.56 0.34 10.89
N LEU A 95 -3.02 0.88 9.76
CA LEU A 95 -2.15 1.33 8.68
C LEU A 95 -1.12 2.33 9.21
N LEU A 96 -1.56 3.37 9.92
CA LEU A 96 -0.65 4.40 10.45
C LEU A 96 0.24 3.89 11.59
N GLN A 97 -0.24 3.00 12.44
CA GLN A 97 0.61 2.32 13.43
C GLN A 97 1.72 1.50 12.77
N HIS A 98 1.44 0.86 11.64
CA HIS A 98 2.45 0.15 10.87
C HIS A 98 3.42 1.12 10.17
N MET A 99 2.91 2.16 9.51
CA MET A 99 3.74 3.21 8.89
C MET A 99 4.71 3.84 9.90
N LYS A 100 4.28 4.01 11.15
CA LYS A 100 5.13 4.47 12.26
C LYS A 100 6.31 3.52 12.52
N LYS A 101 6.06 2.21 12.59
CA LYS A 101 7.13 1.19 12.75
C LYS A 101 8.06 1.15 11.55
N VAL A 102 7.52 1.31 10.34
CA VAL A 102 8.32 1.42 9.12
C VAL A 102 9.16 2.70 9.17
N ALA A 103 8.64 3.83 9.65
CA ALA A 103 9.43 5.06 9.80
C ALA A 103 10.62 4.90 10.76
N GLU A 104 10.49 4.06 11.80
CA GLU A 104 11.57 3.79 12.75
C GLU A 104 12.70 2.94 12.15
N THR A 105 12.39 2.09 11.16
CA THR A 105 13.33 1.09 10.62
C THR A 105 13.79 1.38 9.19
N ASN A 106 12.91 1.93 8.37
CA ASN A 106 13.07 2.25 6.96
C ASN A 106 12.43 3.63 6.66
N PRO A 107 12.94 4.72 7.26
CA PRO A 107 12.34 6.05 7.15
C PRO A 107 12.22 6.57 5.70
N ASP A 108 13.12 6.12 4.82
CA ASP A 108 13.10 6.48 3.41
C ASP A 108 11.87 5.92 2.68
N TRP A 109 11.34 4.75 3.06
CA TRP A 109 10.11 4.21 2.46
C TRP A 109 8.92 5.15 2.67
N ILE A 110 8.85 5.73 3.88
CA ILE A 110 7.77 6.65 4.24
C ILE A 110 7.91 7.99 3.54
N LEU A 111 9.14 8.48 3.36
CA LEU A 111 9.40 9.70 2.57
C LEU A 111 8.74 9.62 1.19
N TYR A 112 8.89 8.51 0.48
CA TYR A 112 8.29 8.34 -0.85
C TYR A 112 6.76 8.18 -0.78
N ALA A 113 6.23 7.59 0.29
CA ALA A 113 4.78 7.44 0.46
C ALA A 113 4.07 8.71 0.93
N TRP A 114 4.80 9.66 1.54
CA TRP A 114 4.25 10.82 2.24
C TRP A 114 3.28 11.66 1.40
N TYR A 115 3.70 11.97 0.16
CA TYR A 115 2.90 12.72 -0.81
C TYR A 115 1.51 12.15 -1.05
N GLN A 116 1.37 10.83 -0.94
CA GLN A 116 0.10 10.14 -1.16
C GLN A 116 -0.61 9.84 0.16
N LEU A 117 0.13 9.60 1.24
CA LEU A 117 -0.41 9.26 2.55
C LEU A 117 -1.09 10.45 3.22
N VAL A 118 -0.43 11.60 3.29
CA VAL A 118 -0.93 12.76 4.06
C VAL A 118 -2.27 13.27 3.52
N PRO A 119 -2.42 13.57 2.20
CA PRO A 119 -3.68 14.09 1.68
C PRO A 119 -4.82 13.08 1.83
N LEU A 120 -4.50 11.79 1.74
CA LEU A 120 -5.47 10.71 1.89
C LEU A 120 -6.01 10.67 3.33
N VAL A 121 -5.13 10.74 4.33
CA VAL A 121 -5.51 10.72 5.75
C VAL A 121 -6.25 12.00 6.15
N ILE A 122 -5.77 13.18 5.73
CA ILE A 122 -6.46 14.45 6.02
C ILE A 122 -7.90 14.41 5.49
N LYS A 123 -8.08 13.86 4.28
CA LYS A 123 -9.40 13.78 3.64
C LYS A 123 -10.31 12.72 4.26
N GLU A 124 -9.79 11.52 4.52
CA GLU A 124 -10.61 10.34 4.83
C GLU A 124 -10.63 9.97 6.32
N ALA A 125 -9.65 10.41 7.11
CA ALA A 125 -9.53 10.15 8.54
C ALA A 125 -8.83 11.30 9.29
N PRO A 126 -9.38 12.53 9.24
CA PRO A 126 -8.77 13.72 9.85
C PRO A 126 -8.53 13.55 11.36
N GLU A 127 -9.33 12.73 12.05
CA GLU A 127 -9.16 12.42 13.47
C GLU A 127 -7.90 11.57 13.75
N LYS A 128 -7.16 11.14 12.72
CA LYS A 128 -5.90 10.40 12.82
C LYS A 128 -4.66 11.25 12.50
N ILE A 129 -4.81 12.56 12.24
CA ILE A 129 -3.70 13.47 11.93
C ILE A 129 -2.54 13.38 12.93
N GLN A 130 -2.82 13.18 14.23
CA GLN A 130 -1.78 13.02 15.25
C GLN A 130 -0.77 11.90 14.94
N TYR A 131 -1.19 10.82 14.26
CA TYR A 131 -0.29 9.75 13.85
C TYR A 131 0.69 10.22 12.77
N LEU A 132 0.25 11.08 11.84
CA LEU A 132 1.14 11.65 10.84
C LEU A 132 2.18 12.55 11.49
N GLN A 133 1.79 13.38 12.47
CA GLN A 133 2.72 14.22 13.21
C GLN A 133 3.77 13.40 13.97
N GLU A 134 3.38 12.25 14.54
CA GLU A 134 4.33 11.32 15.16
C GLU A 134 5.29 10.69 14.15
N ILE A 135 4.78 10.28 12.99
CA ILE A 135 5.60 9.70 11.91
C ILE A 135 6.60 10.74 11.39
N GLU A 136 6.17 11.99 11.17
CA GLU A 136 7.03 13.08 10.73
C GLU A 136 8.21 13.28 11.69
N LYS A 137 7.94 13.34 13.00
CA LYS A 137 8.99 13.48 14.03
C LYS A 137 10.00 12.32 14.00
N ILE A 138 9.53 11.10 13.76
CA ILE A 138 10.40 9.93 13.65
C ILE A 138 11.30 10.03 12.41
N ILE A 139 10.78 10.49 11.28
CA ILE A 139 11.56 10.68 10.06
C ILE A 139 12.58 11.80 10.26
N ASP A 140 12.18 12.94 10.85
CA ASP A 140 13.08 14.04 11.17
C ASP A 140 14.29 13.59 12.00
N ALA A 141 14.08 12.64 12.94
CA ALA A 141 15.12 12.11 13.81
C ALA A 141 16.01 11.05 13.15
N ASN A 142 15.43 10.17 12.31
CA ASN A 142 16.11 8.94 11.86
C ASN A 142 16.52 8.93 10.38
N LEU A 143 16.04 9.88 9.57
CA LEU A 143 16.38 9.91 8.15
C LEU A 143 17.85 10.28 7.93
N CYS A 144 18.52 9.55 7.04
CA CYS A 144 19.91 9.82 6.69
C CYS A 144 20.10 11.23 6.09
N ASN A 145 21.28 11.81 6.31
CA ASN A 145 21.56 13.21 5.92
C ASN A 145 21.35 13.48 4.43
N GLU A 146 21.62 12.50 3.56
CA GLU A 146 21.47 12.61 2.10
C GLU A 146 20.00 12.85 1.68
N LEU A 147 19.04 12.32 2.44
CA LEU A 147 17.62 12.42 2.11
C LEU A 147 16.90 13.59 2.83
N LYS A 148 17.55 14.27 3.78
CA LYS A 148 16.94 15.38 4.55
C LYS A 148 16.46 16.53 3.65
N GLY A 149 17.20 16.87 2.60
CA GLY A 149 16.78 17.92 1.66
C GLY A 149 15.51 17.53 0.87
N SER A 150 15.41 16.27 0.45
CA SER A 150 14.20 15.74 -0.20
C SER A 150 13.03 15.68 0.76
N TRP A 151 13.28 15.32 2.02
CA TRP A 151 12.28 15.29 3.07
C TRP A 151 11.70 16.68 3.34
N LEU A 152 12.54 17.69 3.51
CA LEU A 152 12.10 19.06 3.75
C LEU A 152 11.15 19.54 2.64
N ARG A 153 11.54 19.38 1.38
CA ARG A 153 10.69 19.71 0.21
C ARG A 153 9.36 18.94 0.22
N THR A 154 9.40 17.68 0.63
CA THR A 154 8.20 16.83 0.69
C THR A 154 7.22 17.33 1.75
N LYS A 155 7.72 17.72 2.92
CA LYS A 155 6.91 18.31 3.99
C LYS A 155 6.30 19.65 3.61
N GLU A 156 7.09 20.53 3.00
CA GLU A 156 6.63 21.84 2.53
C GLU A 156 5.56 21.72 1.45
N ALA A 157 5.69 20.75 0.55
CA ALA A 157 4.72 20.53 -0.51
C ALA A 157 3.41 19.91 0.00
N VAL A 158 3.45 19.17 1.11
CA VAL A 158 2.29 18.48 1.68
C VAL A 158 2.25 18.66 3.20
N PRO A 159 1.83 19.85 3.66
CA PRO A 159 1.74 20.16 5.08
C PRO A 159 0.61 19.36 5.74
N ILE A 160 0.82 19.03 7.03
CA ILE A 160 -0.18 18.42 7.91
C ILE A 160 -1.09 19.50 8.50
#